data_AF-A0AAD6LW82-F1
#
_entry.id   AF-A0AAD6LW82-F1
#
_cell.length_a   1.000
_cell.length_b   1.000
_cell.length_c   1.000
_cell.angle_alpha   90.00
_cell.angle_beta   90.00
_cell.angle_gamma   90.00
#
_symmetry.space_group_name_H-M   'P 1'
#
loop_
_entity.id
_entity.type
_entity.pdbx_description
1 polymer ?
#
loop_
_entity_poly.entity_id
_entity_poly.type
_entity_poly.pdbx_seq_one_letter_code
_entity_poly.pdbx_strand_id
1 'polypeptide(L)'
;MHCSSYVRRIVCLLQVYEHITYDNIKHISLASLPGMQERTIITSSLSKTFSVTGWRVGWAIAPAFFASAIRNIHVKITDCAPVPFQEAALTALRSPPEYFENLRREYESKRDYIVHVIAGLGFQIKFKPRGALFLFAELPENYLLSDVSALFTLSFFLVISLFGKLIGPRPCEMMLPRRIEELKVLRS
;
A
#
# COMPACT_ATOMS: atom_id res chain seq x y z
N MET A 1 -6.29 -36.49 -4.88
CA MET A 1 -5.00 -36.89 -5.48
C MET A 1 -5.02 -36.55 -6.97
N HIS A 2 -4.51 -35.40 -7.38
CA HIS A 2 -3.86 -35.16 -8.69
C HIS A 2 -3.38 -33.70 -8.74
N CYS A 3 -2.23 -33.46 -8.12
CA CYS A 3 -1.39 -32.30 -8.42
C CYS A 3 0.02 -32.84 -8.68
N SER A 4 0.13 -33.70 -9.70
CA SER A 4 1.40 -34.24 -10.20
C SER A 4 1.57 -33.73 -11.62
N SER A 5 2.07 -32.50 -11.74
CA SER A 5 2.63 -31.94 -12.98
C SER A 5 3.57 -30.82 -12.58
N TYR A 6 4.82 -31.21 -12.37
CA TYR A 6 5.98 -30.43 -11.99
C TYR A 6 6.21 -29.26 -12.99
N VAL A 7 5.70 -28.08 -12.67
CA VAL A 7 6.24 -26.83 -13.20
C VAL A 7 6.78 -26.07 -12.01
N ARG A 8 8.08 -25.75 -12.01
CA ARG A 8 8.77 -24.90 -11.03
C ARG A 8 8.21 -23.47 -11.07
N ARG A 9 6.93 -23.28 -10.70
CA ARG A 9 6.25 -21.99 -10.70
C ARG A 9 6.57 -21.24 -9.42
N ILE A 10 7.49 -20.29 -9.54
CA ILE A 10 7.73 -19.25 -8.55
C ILE A 10 6.56 -18.26 -8.60
N VAL A 11 6.11 -17.80 -7.44
CA VAL A 11 5.06 -16.79 -7.33
C VAL A 11 5.64 -15.54 -6.69
N CYS A 12 5.56 -14.41 -7.39
CA CYS A 12 5.95 -13.11 -6.85
C CYS A 12 4.69 -12.31 -6.53
N LEU A 13 4.59 -11.81 -5.30
CA LEU A 13 3.46 -11.02 -4.84
C LEU A 13 3.88 -9.70 -4.21
N LEU A 14 3.07 -8.68 -4.44
CA LEU A 14 3.13 -7.39 -3.76
C LEU A 14 2.05 -7.37 -2.67
N GLN A 15 2.46 -7.22 -1.41
CA GLN A 15 1.57 -7.15 -0.25
C GLN A 15 1.59 -5.76 0.40
N VAL A 16 1.81 -4.71 -0.40
CA VAL A 16 1.90 -3.31 0.07
C VAL A 16 0.61 -2.76 0.69
N TYR A 17 -0.52 -3.45 0.52
CA TYR A 17 -1.83 -3.07 1.07
C TYR A 17 -2.31 -4.03 2.17
N GLU A 18 -1.43 -4.86 2.74
CA GLU A 18 -1.78 -5.91 3.72
C GLU A 18 -2.53 -5.39 4.96
N HIS A 19 -2.30 -4.13 5.34
CA HIS A 19 -2.97 -3.48 6.47
C HIS A 19 -4.18 -2.62 6.07
N ILE A 20 -4.41 -2.39 4.77
CA ILE A 20 -5.52 -1.57 4.25
C ILE A 20 -6.61 -2.53 3.77
N THR A 21 -7.30 -3.12 4.73
CA THR A 21 -8.44 -4.00 4.54
C THR A 21 -9.67 -3.42 5.23
N TYR A 22 -10.86 -3.79 4.75
CA TYR A 22 -12.13 -3.26 5.21
C TYR A 22 -13.07 -4.37 5.67
N ASP A 23 -14.18 -4.00 6.30
CA ASP A 23 -15.25 -4.92 6.70
C ASP A 23 -14.74 -6.06 7.61
N ASN A 24 -13.75 -5.76 8.47
CA ASN A 24 -13.07 -6.70 9.37
C ASN A 24 -12.39 -7.91 8.68
N ILE A 25 -12.14 -7.83 7.38
CA ILE A 25 -11.43 -8.88 6.65
C ILE A 25 -9.93 -8.77 6.93
N LYS A 26 -9.31 -9.90 7.27
CA LYS A 26 -7.86 -9.99 7.45
C LYS A 26 -7.19 -10.42 6.16
N HIS A 27 -6.07 -9.79 5.85
CA HIS A 27 -5.18 -10.24 4.78
C HIS A 27 -4.57 -11.60 5.15
N ILE A 28 -4.62 -12.54 4.21
CA ILE A 28 -3.98 -13.85 4.33
C ILE A 28 -2.81 -13.86 3.35
N SER A 29 -1.61 -14.00 3.88
CA SER A 29 -0.42 -14.07 3.05
C SER A 29 -0.39 -15.39 2.27
N LEU A 30 -0.12 -15.35 0.97
CA LEU A 30 -0.03 -16.57 0.17
C LEU A 30 1.02 -17.55 0.70
N ALA A 31 2.12 -17.05 1.28
CA ALA A 31 3.16 -17.90 1.85
C ALA A 31 2.70 -18.67 3.10
N SER A 32 1.59 -18.28 3.75
CA SER A 32 1.03 -19.04 4.87
C SER A 32 0.18 -20.24 4.42
N LEU A 33 -0.06 -20.40 3.12
CA LEU A 33 -0.78 -21.56 2.59
C LEU A 33 0.15 -22.79 2.46
N PRO A 34 -0.37 -24.02 2.63
CA PRO A 34 0.42 -25.24 2.54
C PRO A 34 1.22 -25.34 1.23
N GLY A 35 2.54 -25.55 1.32
CA GLY A 35 3.44 -25.72 0.18
C GLY A 35 3.72 -24.46 -0.65
N MET A 36 3.31 -23.28 -0.15
CA MET A 36 3.54 -22.01 -0.84
C MET A 36 4.77 -21.25 -0.33
N GLN A 37 5.21 -21.52 0.89
CA GLN A 37 6.34 -20.84 1.51
C GLN A 37 7.64 -21.00 0.70
N GLU A 38 7.90 -22.20 0.16
CA GLU A 38 9.14 -22.54 -0.56
C GLU A 38 9.22 -21.96 -1.98
N ARG A 39 8.13 -21.36 -2.47
CA ARG A 39 7.96 -20.91 -3.85
C ARG A 39 7.36 -19.51 -3.98
N THR A 40 7.16 -18.80 -2.88
CA THR A 40 6.58 -17.46 -2.88
C THR A 40 7.62 -16.42 -2.47
N ILE A 41 7.76 -15.39 -3.30
CA ILE A 41 8.51 -14.17 -2.99
C ILE A 41 7.48 -13.09 -2.68
N ILE A 42 7.48 -12.59 -1.45
CA ILE A 42 6.61 -11.50 -1.00
C ILE A 42 7.42 -10.21 -1.00
N THR A 43 6.86 -9.16 -1.54
CA THR A 43 7.43 -7.82 -1.50
C THR A 43 6.44 -6.87 -0.82
N SER A 44 6.92 -6.08 0.14
CA SER A 44 6.11 -5.08 0.85
C SER A 44 6.90 -3.78 1.03
N SER A 45 6.22 -2.72 1.45
CA SER A 45 6.82 -1.39 1.59
C SER A 45 6.07 -0.52 2.58
N LEU A 46 6.73 0.50 3.12
CA LEU A 46 6.10 1.48 4.01
C LEU A 46 5.17 2.45 3.28
N SER A 47 5.30 2.55 1.95
CA SER A 47 4.74 3.64 1.13
C SER A 47 3.26 3.89 1.37
N LYS A 48 2.45 2.82 1.47
CA LYS A 48 0.99 2.90 1.56
C LYS A 48 0.52 2.90 3.00
N THR A 49 1.01 1.96 3.80
CA THR A 49 0.66 1.80 5.21
C THR A 49 1.03 3.01 6.08
N PHE A 50 2.15 3.67 5.78
CA PHE A 50 2.64 4.83 6.53
C PHE A 50 2.63 6.13 5.72
N SER A 51 2.07 6.09 4.50
CA SER A 51 1.95 7.27 3.62
C SER A 51 3.27 7.98 3.29
N VAL A 52 4.37 7.23 3.26
CA VAL A 52 5.73 7.70 2.93
C VAL A 52 6.15 7.27 1.51
N THR A 53 5.32 7.57 0.51
CA THR A 53 5.54 7.12 -0.88
C THR A 53 6.87 7.60 -1.50
N GLY A 54 7.36 8.75 -1.05
CA GLY A 54 8.63 9.34 -1.50
C GLY A 54 9.89 8.73 -0.88
N TRP A 55 9.79 7.94 0.20
CA TRP A 55 10.97 7.40 0.89
C TRP A 55 11.56 6.18 0.17
N ARG A 56 10.78 5.53 -0.69
CA ARG A 56 11.20 4.40 -1.53
C ARG A 56 11.85 3.24 -0.72
N VAL A 57 11.35 2.99 0.49
CA VAL A 57 11.79 1.88 1.34
C VAL A 57 10.79 0.73 1.34
N GLY A 58 11.30 -0.48 1.11
CA GLY A 58 10.55 -1.73 1.16
C GLY A 58 11.48 -2.92 1.36
N TRP A 59 10.89 -4.11 1.40
CA TRP A 59 11.60 -5.35 1.66
C TRP A 59 11.00 -6.50 0.85
N ALA A 60 11.80 -7.56 0.71
CA ALA A 60 11.39 -8.83 0.12
C ALA A 60 11.59 -9.97 1.12
N ILE A 61 10.58 -10.84 1.26
CA ILE A 61 10.63 -12.07 2.03
C ILE A 61 10.57 -13.22 1.03
N ALA A 62 11.58 -14.08 1.04
CA ALA A 62 11.74 -15.15 0.07
C ALA A 62 12.49 -16.34 0.68
N PRO A 63 12.33 -17.55 0.11
CA PRO A 63 13.20 -18.70 0.41
C PRO A 63 14.68 -18.34 0.29
N ALA A 64 15.53 -18.94 1.13
CA ALA A 64 16.95 -18.57 1.27
C ALA A 64 17.71 -18.48 -0.07
N PHE A 65 17.45 -19.43 -0.98
CA PHE A 65 18.03 -19.42 -2.31
C PHE A 65 17.68 -18.15 -3.11
N PHE A 66 16.40 -17.77 -3.15
CA PHE A 66 15.94 -16.56 -3.83
C PHE A 66 16.36 -15.29 -3.10
N ALA A 67 16.30 -15.27 -1.78
CA ALA A 67 16.72 -14.11 -0.97
C ALA A 67 18.21 -13.78 -1.21
N SER A 68 19.07 -14.79 -1.29
CA SER A 68 20.49 -14.63 -1.62
C SER A 68 20.68 -14.05 -3.02
N ALA A 69 19.97 -14.57 -4.02
CA ALA A 69 20.02 -14.06 -5.39
C ALA A 69 19.54 -12.59 -5.48
N ILE A 70 18.42 -12.26 -4.82
CA ILE A 70 17.87 -10.89 -4.75
C ILE A 70 18.90 -9.95 -4.11
N ARG A 71 19.53 -10.36 -3.01
CA ARG A 71 20.56 -9.56 -2.33
C ARG A 71 21.75 -9.30 -3.24
N ASN A 72 22.26 -10.32 -3.94
CA ASN A 72 23.41 -10.18 -4.84
C ASN A 72 23.14 -9.21 -6.00
N ILE A 73 21.90 -9.18 -6.50
CA ILE A 73 21.48 -8.22 -7.53
C ILE A 73 21.31 -6.83 -6.91
N HIS A 74 20.65 -6.72 -5.76
CA HIS A 74 20.37 -5.45 -5.09
C HIS A 74 21.64 -4.65 -4.77
N VAL A 75 22.68 -5.31 -4.25
CA VAL A 75 23.96 -4.67 -3.93
C VAL A 75 24.61 -4.09 -5.19
N LYS A 76 24.44 -4.72 -6.36
CA LYS A 76 25.03 -4.21 -7.62
C LYS A 76 24.30 -3.01 -8.22
N ILE A 77 23.01 -2.86 -7.92
CA ILE A 77 22.18 -1.79 -8.53
C ILE A 77 22.12 -0.57 -7.62
N THR A 78 22.04 -0.78 -6.31
CA THR A 78 21.68 0.28 -5.36
C THR A 78 22.56 0.33 -4.11
N ASP A 79 23.57 -0.55 -3.99
CA ASP A 79 24.39 -0.78 -2.79
C ASP A 79 23.58 -1.13 -1.54
N CYS A 80 22.85 -0.16 -0.97
CA CYS A 80 21.96 -0.33 0.17
C CYS A 80 20.84 0.72 0.20
N ALA A 81 19.78 0.47 0.97
CA ALA A 81 18.78 1.47 1.28
C ALA A 81 19.34 2.56 2.23
N PRO A 82 18.88 3.82 2.15
CA PRO A 82 19.36 4.88 3.05
C PRO A 82 19.17 4.52 4.53
N VAL A 83 20.26 4.54 5.30
CA VAL A 83 20.27 4.15 6.73
C VAL A 83 19.21 4.87 7.57
N PRO A 84 19.01 6.20 7.47
CA PRO A 84 17.98 6.88 8.25
C PRO A 84 16.57 6.34 8.00
N PHE A 85 16.28 5.90 6.77
CA PHE A 85 14.97 5.33 6.44
C PHE A 85 14.83 3.88 6.88
N GLN A 86 15.93 3.13 7.05
CA GLN A 86 15.90 1.81 7.66
C GLN A 86 15.53 1.91 9.16
N GLU A 87 16.09 2.89 9.87
CA GLU A 87 15.73 3.18 11.28
C GLU A 87 14.27 3.62 11.43
N ALA A 88 13.81 4.49 10.53
CA ALA A 88 12.41 4.88 10.50
C ALA A 88 11.49 3.70 10.14
N ALA A 89 11.92 2.80 9.25
CA ALA A 89 11.21 1.56 8.93
C ALA A 89 11.05 0.66 10.15
N LEU A 90 12.12 0.48 10.93
CA LEU A 90 12.09 -0.31 12.16
C LEU A 90 11.07 0.26 13.15
N THR A 91 11.07 1.59 13.31
CA THR A 91 10.12 2.29 14.19
C THR A 91 8.68 2.10 13.69
N ALA A 92 8.44 2.28 12.39
CA ALA A 92 7.14 2.11 11.77
C ALA A 92 6.62 0.66 11.90
N LEU A 93 7.46 -0.34 11.64
CA LEU A 93 7.11 -1.76 11.75
C LEU A 93 6.82 -2.22 13.20
N ARG A 94 7.30 -1.48 14.20
CA ARG A 94 7.00 -1.68 15.62
C ARG A 94 5.79 -0.89 16.11
N SER A 95 5.05 -0.23 15.20
CA SER A 95 3.83 0.49 15.56
C SER A 95 2.83 -0.45 16.24
N PRO A 96 2.11 0.02 17.26
CA PRO A 96 1.23 -0.83 18.03
C PRO A 96 -0.05 -1.16 17.23
N PRO A 97 -0.79 -2.23 17.55
CA PRO A 97 -1.96 -2.68 16.79
C PRO A 97 -3.00 -1.58 16.54
N GLU A 98 -3.16 -0.66 17.50
CA GLU A 98 -4.09 0.46 17.47
C GLU A 98 -3.82 1.39 16.28
N TYR A 99 -2.56 1.55 15.87
CA TYR A 99 -2.22 2.32 14.66
C TYR A 99 -2.90 1.73 13.43
N PHE A 100 -2.83 0.40 13.26
CA PHE A 100 -3.42 -0.28 12.10
C PHE A 100 -4.95 -0.30 12.17
N GLU A 101 -5.54 -0.43 13.36
CA GLU A 101 -7.00 -0.33 13.50
C GLU A 101 -7.51 1.08 13.17
N ASN A 102 -6.80 2.12 13.60
CA ASN A 102 -7.11 3.50 13.22
C ASN A 102 -6.98 3.70 11.70
N LEU A 103 -5.88 3.21 11.12
CA LEU A 103 -5.64 3.26 9.68
C LEU A 103 -6.79 2.63 8.88
N ARG A 104 -7.25 1.44 9.28
CA ARG A 104 -8.37 0.75 8.62
C ARG A 104 -9.66 1.56 8.73
N ARG A 105 -10.01 2.03 9.93
CA ARG A 105 -11.22 2.84 10.16
C ARG A 105 -11.24 4.12 9.32
N GLU A 106 -10.11 4.82 9.24
CA GLU A 106 -9.99 6.02 8.41
C GLU A 106 -10.19 5.71 6.93
N TYR A 107 -9.47 4.73 6.39
CA TYR A 107 -9.60 4.39 4.97
C TYR A 107 -10.97 3.79 4.62
N GLU A 108 -11.59 3.07 5.55
CA GLU A 108 -12.94 2.54 5.39
C GLU A 108 -13.98 3.67 5.29
N SER A 109 -13.90 4.66 6.19
CA SER A 109 -14.76 5.84 6.14
C SER A 109 -14.58 6.61 4.82
N LYS A 110 -13.33 6.76 4.36
CA LYS A 110 -13.02 7.42 3.08
C LYS A 110 -13.56 6.63 1.88
N ARG A 111 -13.42 5.30 1.88
CA ARG A 111 -14.00 4.41 0.87
C ARG A 111 -15.51 4.60 0.82
N ASP A 112 -16.19 4.53 1.97
CA ASP A 112 -17.64 4.59 2.04
C ASP A 112 -18.18 5.95 1.57
N TYR A 113 -17.48 7.03 1.91
CA TYR A 113 -17.77 8.36 1.37
C TYR A 113 -17.64 8.42 -0.15
N ILE A 114 -16.53 7.92 -0.72
CA ILE A 114 -16.30 7.93 -2.17
C ILE A 114 -17.34 7.08 -2.89
N VAL A 115 -17.65 5.90 -2.37
CA VAL A 115 -18.69 5.00 -2.91
C VAL A 115 -20.03 5.71 -2.94
N HIS A 116 -20.41 6.40 -1.86
CA HIS A 116 -21.66 7.16 -1.79
C HIS A 116 -21.71 8.29 -2.83
N VAL A 117 -20.65 9.10 -2.94
CA VAL A 117 -20.58 10.20 -3.91
C VAL A 117 -20.66 9.69 -5.35
N ILE A 118 -19.88 8.67 -5.69
CA ILE A 118 -19.81 8.12 -7.05
C ILE A 118 -21.14 7.47 -7.44
N ALA A 119 -21.78 6.73 -6.52
CA ALA A 119 -23.12 6.19 -6.74
C ALA A 119 -24.15 7.30 -6.97
N GLY A 120 -24.07 8.41 -6.23
CA GLY A 120 -24.93 9.59 -6.41
C GLY A 120 -24.75 10.28 -7.76
N LEU A 121 -23.60 10.10 -8.42
CA LEU A 121 -23.32 10.60 -9.78
C LEU A 121 -23.81 9.64 -10.89
N GLY A 122 -24.47 8.53 -10.52
CA GLY A 122 -25.02 7.55 -11.47
C GLY A 122 -24.05 6.47 -11.93
N PHE A 123 -22.82 6.45 -11.41
CA PHE A 123 -21.86 5.38 -11.67
C PHE A 123 -22.26 4.10 -10.96
N GLN A 124 -22.07 2.97 -11.63
CA GLN A 124 -22.40 1.66 -11.08
C GLN A 124 -21.17 1.02 -10.45
N ILE A 125 -21.27 0.63 -9.18
CA ILE A 125 -20.20 -0.05 -8.44
C ILE A 125 -20.62 -1.51 -8.25
N LYS A 126 -20.14 -2.40 -9.12
CA LYS A 126 -20.48 -3.84 -9.04
C LYS A 126 -19.91 -4.52 -7.80
N PHE A 127 -18.71 -4.12 -7.38
CA PHE A 127 -18.02 -4.74 -6.25
C PHE A 127 -17.49 -3.66 -5.31
N LYS A 128 -18.02 -3.63 -4.08
CA LYS A 128 -17.48 -2.78 -3.01
C LYS A 128 -16.07 -3.29 -2.64
N PRO A 129 -15.02 -2.46 -2.71
CA PRO A 129 -13.67 -2.91 -2.44
C PRO A 129 -13.51 -3.28 -0.97
N ARG A 130 -12.88 -4.43 -0.72
CA ARG A 130 -12.60 -4.98 0.62
C ARG A 130 -11.17 -4.71 1.10
N GLY A 131 -10.39 -3.99 0.30
CA GLY A 131 -9.06 -3.52 0.65
C GLY A 131 -8.47 -2.62 -0.43
N ALA A 132 -7.24 -2.17 -0.20
CA ALA A 132 -6.52 -1.21 -1.04
C ALA A 132 -7.24 0.15 -1.18
N LEU A 133 -6.69 1.02 -2.03
CA LEU A 133 -7.09 2.43 -2.18
C LEU A 133 -7.83 2.69 -3.49
N PHE A 134 -8.32 1.65 -4.16
CA PHE A 134 -8.91 1.75 -5.49
C PHE A 134 -10.38 1.33 -5.46
N LEU A 135 -11.16 2.00 -6.31
CA LEU A 135 -12.55 1.70 -6.56
C LEU A 135 -12.72 1.56 -8.08
N PHE A 136 -13.32 0.45 -8.49
CA PHE A 136 -13.71 0.23 -9.88
C PHE A 136 -15.20 0.56 -10.01
N ALA A 137 -15.49 1.54 -10.84
CA ALA A 137 -16.84 2.00 -11.13
C ALA A 137 -17.07 1.96 -12.64
N GLU A 138 -18.25 1.52 -13.05
CA GLU A 138 -18.67 1.47 -14.44
C GLU A 138 -19.37 2.77 -14.81
N LEU A 139 -19.10 3.23 -16.04
CA LEU A 139 -19.73 4.41 -16.59
C LEU A 139 -21.25 4.20 -16.73
N PRO A 140 -22.07 5.23 -16.50
CA PRO A 140 -23.50 5.15 -16.79
C PRO A 140 -23.74 4.91 -18.28
N GLU A 141 -24.74 4.09 -18.63
CA GLU A 141 -25.06 3.77 -20.05
C GLU A 141 -25.40 5.01 -20.89
N ASN A 142 -25.82 6.11 -20.26
CA ASN A 142 -26.23 7.35 -20.91
C ASN A 142 -25.06 8.32 -21.22
N TYR A 143 -23.82 7.95 -20.91
CA TYR A 143 -22.66 8.81 -21.16
C TYR A 143 -22.19 8.67 -22.63
N LEU A 144 -22.56 9.64 -23.48
CA LEU A 144 -22.22 9.71 -24.91
C LEU A 144 -20.78 10.17 -25.19
N LEU A 145 -19.98 10.38 -24.15
CA LEU A 145 -18.60 10.85 -24.23
C LEU A 145 -17.66 9.65 -24.32
N SER A 146 -16.64 9.73 -25.20
CA SER A 146 -15.57 8.72 -25.22
C SER A 146 -14.87 8.65 -23.85
N ASP A 147 -14.39 7.48 -23.44
CA ASP A 147 -13.79 7.22 -22.11
C ASP A 147 -12.82 8.32 -21.66
N VAL A 148 -12.06 8.88 -22.60
CA VAL A 148 -11.08 9.95 -22.38
C VAL A 148 -11.75 11.26 -21.95
N SER A 149 -12.84 11.65 -22.59
CA SER A 149 -13.56 12.90 -22.28
C SER A 149 -14.34 12.84 -20.96
N ALA A 150 -14.84 11.65 -20.58
CA ALA A 150 -15.41 11.41 -19.26
C ALA A 150 -14.34 11.51 -18.15
N LEU A 151 -13.15 10.93 -18.39
CA LEU A 151 -12.01 11.01 -17.47
C LEU A 151 -11.52 12.43 -17.23
N PHE A 152 -11.42 13.28 -18.27
CA PHE A 152 -11.01 14.68 -18.08
C PHE A 152 -12.02 15.48 -17.23
N THR A 153 -13.31 15.28 -17.48
CA THR A 153 -14.38 15.99 -16.77
C THR A 153 -14.49 15.52 -15.31
N LEU A 154 -14.46 14.20 -15.06
CA LEU A 154 -14.47 13.65 -13.71
C LEU A 154 -13.19 13.93 -12.94
N SER A 155 -12.02 13.80 -13.57
CA SER A 155 -10.74 14.04 -12.87
C SER A 155 -10.68 15.48 -12.38
N PHE A 156 -11.10 16.45 -13.19
CA PHE A 156 -11.10 17.85 -12.77
C PHE A 156 -12.06 18.13 -11.60
N PHE A 157 -13.31 17.65 -11.66
CA PHE A 157 -14.30 17.90 -10.61
C PHE A 157 -14.06 17.06 -9.34
N LEU A 158 -13.70 15.79 -9.48
CA LEU A 158 -13.52 14.86 -8.38
C LEU A 158 -12.23 15.14 -7.61
N VAL A 159 -11.12 15.47 -8.30
CA VAL A 159 -9.84 15.79 -7.63
C VAL A 159 -9.98 17.03 -6.75
N ILE A 160 -10.66 18.10 -7.21
CA ILE A 160 -10.87 19.32 -6.43
C ILE A 160 -11.72 19.03 -5.18
N SER A 161 -12.81 18.27 -5.31
CA SER A 161 -13.72 17.94 -4.20
C SER A 161 -13.10 16.98 -3.18
N LEU A 162 -12.29 16.01 -3.64
CA LEU A 162 -11.64 15.02 -2.78
C LEU A 162 -10.40 15.57 -2.07
N PHE A 163 -9.56 16.40 -2.71
CA PHE A 163 -8.40 17.00 -2.06
C PHE A 163 -8.81 17.92 -0.89
N GLY A 164 -9.90 18.68 -1.03
CA GLY A 164 -10.39 19.57 0.02
C GLY A 164 -10.93 18.86 1.28
N LYS A 165 -11.31 17.57 1.20
CA LYS A 165 -11.93 16.82 2.32
C LYS A 165 -11.12 15.61 2.81
N LEU A 166 -10.29 14.98 1.99
CA LEU A 166 -9.59 13.73 2.34
C LEU A 166 -8.16 13.92 2.85
N ILE A 167 -7.55 15.08 2.59
CA ILE A 167 -6.17 15.42 3.00
C ILE A 167 -6.24 16.55 4.03
N GLY A 168 -6.74 16.25 5.22
CA GLY A 168 -6.40 17.03 6.41
C GLY A 168 -4.93 16.80 6.78
N PRO A 169 -4.27 17.72 7.51
CA PRO A 169 -2.88 17.55 7.92
C PRO A 169 -2.75 16.26 8.76
N ARG A 170 -1.93 15.30 8.29
CA ARG A 170 -1.64 14.08 9.05
C ARG A 170 -0.44 14.30 9.98
N PRO A 171 -0.47 13.80 11.22
CA PRO A 171 0.57 14.01 12.22
C PRO A 171 1.81 13.12 12.01
N CYS A 172 2.32 13.01 10.77
CA CYS A 172 3.62 12.37 10.52
C CYS A 172 4.80 13.26 10.98
N GLU A 173 4.55 14.52 11.34
CA GLU A 173 5.52 15.42 11.97
C GLU A 173 5.96 14.98 13.39
N MET A 174 5.25 14.06 14.04
CA MET A 174 5.63 13.57 15.39
C MET A 174 6.57 12.37 15.39
N MET A 175 6.86 11.74 14.24
CA MET A 175 7.70 10.54 14.16
C MET A 175 9.13 10.85 13.70
N LEU A 176 9.62 12.05 13.98
CA LEU A 176 11.05 12.32 14.05
C LEU A 176 11.46 12.27 15.52
N PRO A 177 12.34 11.36 15.96
CA PRO A 177 12.92 11.46 17.29
C PRO A 177 13.60 12.83 17.42
N ARG A 178 13.40 13.49 18.56
CA ARG A 178 14.07 14.73 19.00
C ARG A 178 15.58 14.54 19.19
N ARG A 179 16.28 13.98 18.20
CA ARG A 179 17.73 13.68 18.22
C ARG A 179 18.52 14.45 17.17
N ILE A 180 17.88 15.30 16.37
CA ILE A 180 18.60 16.16 15.40
C ILE A 180 19.10 17.46 16.06
N GLU A 181 18.60 17.84 17.25
CA GLU A 181 19.12 19.01 17.97
C GLU A 181 20.45 18.76 18.71
N GLU A 182 20.77 17.51 19.08
CA GLU A 182 22.06 17.21 19.74
C GLU A 182 23.26 17.20 18.78
N LEU A 183 23.03 17.07 17.47
CA LEU A 183 24.10 17.08 16.46
C LEU A 183 24.58 18.49 16.06
N LYS A 184 23.92 19.56 16.54
CA LYS A 184 24.38 20.95 16.35
C LYS A 184 25.30 21.44 17.47
N VAL A 185 25.41 20.73 18.59
CA VAL A 185 26.22 21.14 19.75
C VAL A 185 27.66 20.57 19.69
N LEU A 186 27.96 19.66 18.77
CA LEU A 186 29.31 19.09 18.58
C LEU A 186 30.13 19.74 17.44
N ARG A 187 29.71 20.93 16.98
CA ARG A 187 30.47 21.76 16.02
C ARG A 187 30.50 23.24 16.43
N SER A 188 30.76 23.50 17.71
CA SER A 188 31.18 24.82 18.21
C SER A 188 32.41 24.67 19.08
#